data_AF-A0A9P7JVE4-F1
#
_entry.id   AF-A0A9P7JVE4-F1
#
_cell.length_a   1.000
_cell.length_b   1.000
_cell.length_c   1.000
_cell.angle_alpha   90.00
_cell.angle_beta   90.00
_cell.angle_gamma   90.00
#
_symmetry.space_group_name_H-M   'P 1'
#
loop_
_entity.id
_entity.type
_entity.pdbx_description
1 polymer ?
#
loop_
_entity_poly.entity_id
_entity_poly.type
_entity_poly.pdbx_seq_one_letter_code
_entity_poly.pdbx_strand_id
1 'polypeptide(L)'
;IPFLPLRRTFNYINPMEWATLSKEIEEWLVNDVDTRSQLWTWGCNAFWLTFVAAYPLFPRGKWPMWDPRIPVEGTFIQEWLGRSNDIDAMKLEGEHSLVALLNDIWAKFNRHTALFHPLPLLAVD
;
A
#
# COMPACT_ATOMS: atom_id res chain seq x y z
N ILE A 1 4.75 -15.38 1.17
CA ILE A 1 4.36 -14.07 0.60
C ILE A 1 5.17 -13.90 -0.68
N PRO A 2 4.55 -13.97 -1.88
CA PRO A 2 5.28 -14.10 -3.14
C PRO A 2 5.89 -12.79 -3.68
N PHE A 3 5.35 -11.65 -3.28
CA PHE A 3 5.78 -10.31 -3.72
C PHE A 3 6.86 -9.68 -2.82
N LEU A 4 7.38 -10.42 -1.83
CA LEU A 4 8.46 -9.98 -0.95
C LEU A 4 9.63 -10.97 -1.00
N PRO A 5 10.89 -10.49 -0.83
CA PRO A 5 11.30 -9.09 -0.71
C PRO A 5 11.08 -8.31 -2.02
N LEU A 6 11.05 -6.99 -1.93
CA LEU A 6 10.99 -6.13 -3.10
C LEU A 6 12.32 -6.14 -3.86
N ARG A 7 12.24 -5.90 -5.17
CA ARG A 7 13.41 -5.69 -6.01
C ARG A 7 14.23 -4.49 -5.52
N ARG A 8 15.57 -4.56 -5.59
CA ARG A 8 16.48 -3.45 -5.23
C ARG A 8 16.16 -2.15 -5.97
N THR A 9 15.60 -2.25 -7.17
CA THR A 9 15.25 -1.13 -8.04
C THR A 9 13.86 -0.57 -7.80
N PHE A 10 13.12 -1.07 -6.79
CA PHE A 10 11.78 -0.60 -6.49
C PHE A 10 11.84 0.88 -6.10
N ASN A 11 11.25 1.73 -6.94
CA ASN A 11 11.21 3.16 -6.70
C ASN A 11 9.91 3.52 -5.97
N TYR A 12 9.98 3.63 -4.65
CA TYR A 12 8.84 3.98 -3.80
C TYR A 12 8.33 5.43 -4.01
N ILE A 13 9.04 6.26 -4.78
CA ILE A 13 8.55 7.58 -5.20
C ILE A 13 7.71 7.49 -6.49
N ASN A 14 7.79 6.37 -7.23
CA ASN A 14 7.03 6.16 -8.46
C ASN A 14 5.68 5.46 -8.16
N PRO A 15 4.53 6.13 -8.32
CA PRO A 15 3.22 5.51 -8.07
C PRO A 15 2.94 4.26 -8.92
N MET A 16 3.56 4.13 -10.11
CA MET A 16 3.39 2.96 -10.97
C MET A 16 4.01 1.68 -10.39
N GLU A 17 5.10 1.81 -9.63
CA GLU A 17 5.71 0.68 -8.91
C GLU A 17 4.74 0.16 -7.85
N TRP A 18 4.10 1.08 -7.11
CA TRP A 18 3.08 0.77 -6.13
C TRP A 18 1.83 0.16 -6.74
N ALA A 19 1.40 0.64 -7.92
CA ALA A 19 0.24 0.10 -8.62
C ALA A 19 0.46 -1.37 -9.00
N THR A 20 1.65 -1.69 -9.53
CA THR A 20 2.06 -3.06 -9.85
C THR A 20 2.04 -3.93 -8.60
N LEU A 21 2.69 -3.47 -7.53
CA LEU A 21 2.76 -4.21 -6.26
C LEU A 21 1.38 -4.40 -5.61
N SER A 22 0.52 -3.40 -5.66
CA SER A 22 -0.87 -3.49 -5.18
C SER A 22 -1.63 -4.58 -5.93
N LYS A 23 -1.42 -4.71 -7.24
CA LYS A 23 -2.04 -5.75 -8.04
C LYS A 23 -1.53 -7.15 -7.69
N GLU A 24 -0.22 -7.31 -7.51
CA GLU A 24 0.37 -8.58 -7.09
C GLU A 24 -0.17 -9.04 -5.72
N ILE A 25 -0.33 -8.09 -4.77
CA ILE A 25 -0.92 -8.37 -3.46
C ILE A 25 -2.40 -8.75 -3.58
N GLU A 26 -3.17 -8.02 -4.40
CA GLU A 26 -4.59 -8.29 -4.67
C GLU A 26 -4.77 -9.72 -5.20
N GLU A 27 -4.00 -10.10 -6.22
CA GLU A 27 -4.06 -11.43 -6.84
C GLU A 27 -3.69 -12.53 -5.86
N TRP A 28 -2.63 -12.33 -5.06
CA TRP A 28 -2.22 -13.29 -4.04
C TRP A 28 -3.29 -13.47 -2.95
N LEU A 29 -3.85 -12.37 -2.44
CA LEU A 29 -4.95 -12.44 -1.48
C LEU A 29 -6.08 -13.30 -2.05
N VAL A 30 -6.61 -12.86 -3.19
CA VAL A 30 -7.79 -13.42 -3.84
C VAL A 30 -7.68 -14.91 -4.17
N ASN A 31 -6.49 -15.37 -4.60
CA ASN A 31 -6.30 -16.72 -5.14
C ASN A 31 -5.68 -17.69 -4.13
N ASP A 32 -4.80 -17.21 -3.25
CA ASP A 32 -3.90 -18.11 -2.50
C ASP A 32 -4.09 -18.07 -0.98
N VAL A 33 -4.81 -17.07 -0.44
CA VAL A 33 -4.92 -16.86 1.01
C VAL A 33 -6.33 -17.12 1.51
N ASP A 34 -6.47 -17.93 2.56
CA ASP A 34 -7.75 -18.10 3.25
C ASP A 34 -8.19 -16.81 3.94
N THR A 35 -9.35 -16.29 3.54
CA THR A 35 -10.04 -15.11 4.09
C THR A 35 -10.18 -15.07 5.62
N ARG A 36 -10.16 -16.23 6.29
CA ARG A 36 -10.29 -16.33 7.75
C ARG A 36 -8.95 -16.28 8.48
N SER A 37 -7.84 -16.32 7.75
CA SER A 37 -6.51 -16.36 8.33
C SER A 37 -6.02 -14.99 8.78
N GLN A 38 -5.13 -14.94 9.77
CA GLN A 38 -4.42 -13.71 10.12
C GLN A 38 -3.56 -13.17 8.96
N LEU A 39 -3.11 -14.06 8.08
CA LEU A 39 -2.35 -13.71 6.88
C LEU A 39 -3.20 -12.90 5.90
N TRP A 40 -4.50 -13.20 5.78
CA TRP A 40 -5.44 -12.39 5.00
C TRP A 40 -5.58 -10.98 5.56
N THR A 41 -5.79 -10.84 6.87
CA THR A 41 -5.89 -9.53 7.53
C THR A 41 -4.62 -8.72 7.36
N TRP A 42 -3.45 -9.35 7.53
CA TRP A 42 -2.17 -8.70 7.26
C TRP A 42 -2.02 -8.28 5.79
N GLY A 43 -2.41 -9.14 4.86
CA GLY A 43 -2.32 -8.88 3.42
C GLY A 43 -3.26 -7.74 2.98
N CYS A 44 -4.46 -7.64 3.54
CA CYS A 44 -5.38 -6.51 3.29
C CYS A 44 -4.77 -5.18 3.71
N ASN A 45 -4.11 -5.13 4.87
CA ASN A 45 -3.37 -3.92 5.28
C ASN A 45 -2.20 -3.60 4.34
N ALA A 46 -1.48 -4.63 3.87
CA ALA A 46 -0.41 -4.43 2.88
C ALA A 46 -0.97 -3.90 1.56
N PHE A 47 -2.09 -4.45 1.08
CA PHE A 47 -2.80 -3.98 -0.10
C PHE A 47 -3.19 -2.51 0.01
N TRP A 48 -3.78 -2.09 1.14
CA TRP A 48 -4.20 -0.70 1.29
C TRP A 48 -3.02 0.28 1.34
N LEU A 49 -1.91 -0.10 1.96
CA LEU A 49 -0.68 0.70 1.93
C LEU A 49 -0.19 0.94 0.51
N THR A 50 -0.12 -0.12 -0.31
CA THR A 50 0.37 -0.01 -1.68
C THR A 50 -0.64 0.67 -2.61
N PHE A 51 -1.93 0.41 -2.43
CA PHE A 51 -2.99 1.03 -3.21
C PHE A 51 -3.05 2.55 -2.99
N VAL A 52 -2.98 2.99 -1.74
CA VAL A 52 -2.96 4.44 -1.43
C VAL A 52 -1.67 5.10 -1.91
N ALA A 53 -0.52 4.41 -1.85
CA ALA A 53 0.72 4.94 -2.44
C ALA A 53 0.62 5.09 -3.97
N ALA A 54 -0.07 4.18 -4.65
CA ALA A 54 -0.33 4.26 -6.09
C ALA A 54 -1.37 5.36 -6.44
N TYR A 55 -2.36 5.56 -5.56
CA TYR A 55 -3.45 6.50 -5.75
C TYR A 55 -3.64 7.41 -4.52
N PRO A 56 -2.72 8.38 -4.30
CA PRO A 56 -2.70 9.23 -3.10
C PRO A 56 -3.91 10.14 -2.91
N LEU A 57 -4.78 10.25 -3.92
CA LEU A 57 -6.01 11.03 -3.84
C LEU A 57 -7.22 10.14 -3.48
N PHE A 58 -7.05 8.84 -3.23
CA PHE A 58 -8.13 7.97 -2.81
C PHE A 58 -8.77 8.50 -1.50
N PRO A 59 -10.12 8.56 -1.40
CA PRO A 59 -11.12 8.06 -2.35
C PRO A 59 -11.61 9.09 -3.38
N ARG A 60 -11.15 10.35 -3.32
CA ARG A 60 -11.69 11.49 -4.09
C ARG A 60 -11.08 11.66 -5.49
N GLY A 61 -9.94 11.05 -5.75
CA GLY A 61 -9.27 11.05 -7.05
C GLY A 61 -9.73 9.93 -7.99
N LYS A 62 -8.94 9.72 -9.04
CA LYS A 62 -9.09 8.56 -9.93
C LYS A 62 -8.27 7.40 -9.39
N TRP A 63 -8.89 6.23 -9.38
CA TRP A 63 -8.30 4.98 -8.95
C TRP A 63 -9.03 3.82 -9.66
N PRO A 64 -8.36 2.69 -9.90
CA PRO A 64 -8.97 1.51 -10.49
C PRO A 64 -9.80 0.76 -9.45
N MET A 65 -10.87 0.11 -9.90
CA MET A 65 -11.59 -0.84 -9.04
C MET A 65 -10.65 -1.97 -8.59
N TRP A 66 -10.83 -2.42 -7.35
CA TRP A 66 -10.16 -3.60 -6.79
C TRP A 66 -11.19 -4.72 -6.56
N ASP A 67 -10.72 -5.94 -6.30
CA ASP A 67 -11.59 -7.06 -5.98
C ASP A 67 -12.40 -6.81 -4.68
N PRO A 68 -13.75 -6.86 -4.74
CA PRO A 68 -14.61 -6.50 -3.60
C PRO A 68 -14.47 -7.42 -2.39
N ARG A 69 -13.80 -8.57 -2.51
CA ARG A 69 -13.47 -9.42 -1.37
C ARG A 69 -12.46 -8.77 -0.42
N ILE A 70 -11.68 -7.79 -0.89
CA ILE A 70 -10.77 -7.02 -0.04
C ILE A 70 -11.57 -5.87 0.60
N PRO A 71 -11.91 -5.95 1.89
CA PRO A 71 -12.71 -4.94 2.54
C PRO A 71 -11.90 -3.66 2.78
N VAL A 72 -12.59 -2.52 2.83
CA VAL A 72 -12.01 -1.23 3.23
C VAL A 72 -11.89 -1.18 4.75
N GLU A 73 -11.09 -2.09 5.30
CA GLU A 73 -10.93 -2.31 6.73
C GLU A 73 -9.46 -2.44 7.10
N GLY A 74 -9.14 -2.07 8.34
CA GLY A 74 -7.78 -2.06 8.87
C GLY A 74 -7.34 -0.66 9.32
N THR A 75 -6.40 -0.64 10.26
CA THR A 75 -5.96 0.59 10.94
C THR A 75 -5.49 1.65 9.96
N PHE A 76 -4.66 1.27 8.97
CA PHE A 76 -4.13 2.22 8.00
C PHE A 76 -5.22 2.87 7.15
N ILE A 77 -6.11 2.07 6.54
CA ILE A 77 -7.10 2.61 5.61
C ILE A 77 -8.17 3.42 6.33
N GLN A 78 -8.53 3.05 7.57
CA GLN A 78 -9.46 3.82 8.39
C GLN A 78 -8.87 5.17 8.81
N GLU A 79 -7.60 5.21 9.23
CA GLU A 79 -6.88 6.46 9.49
C GLU A 79 -6.80 7.34 8.24
N TRP A 80 -6.50 6.72 7.09
CA TRP A 80 -6.43 7.40 5.80
C TRP A 80 -7.76 8.07 5.43
N LEU A 81 -8.86 7.31 5.50
CA LEU A 81 -10.19 7.82 5.19
C LEU A 81 -10.63 8.92 6.16
N GLY A 82 -10.28 8.82 7.45
CA GLY A 82 -10.54 9.87 8.43
C GLY A 82 -9.84 11.20 8.10
N ARG A 83 -8.62 11.13 7.54
CA ARG A 83 -7.83 12.30 7.12
C ARG A 83 -8.13 12.76 5.70
N SER A 84 -8.84 11.98 4.90
CA SER A 84 -9.11 12.31 3.50
C SER A 84 -9.88 13.63 3.32
N ASN A 85 -10.59 14.08 4.37
CA ASN A 85 -11.18 15.43 4.45
C ASN A 85 -10.14 16.55 4.47
N ASP A 86 -8.99 16.33 5.13
CA ASP A 86 -7.92 17.29 5.31
C ASP A 86 -6.90 17.23 4.15
N ILE A 87 -6.74 16.05 3.53
CA ILE A 87 -5.91 15.86 2.33
C ILE A 87 -6.47 16.67 1.15
N ASP A 88 -7.77 16.98 1.11
CA ASP A 88 -8.31 17.92 0.11
C ASP A 88 -7.91 19.38 0.35
N ALA A 89 -7.73 19.78 1.61
CA ALA A 89 -7.23 21.10 1.97
C ALA A 89 -5.74 21.21 1.68
N MET A 90 -5.00 20.12 1.90
CA MET A 90 -3.70 19.88 1.30
C MET A 90 -3.88 19.45 -0.15
N LYS A 91 -4.34 20.36 -1.03
CA LYS A 91 -3.89 20.26 -2.44
C LYS A 91 -2.43 19.83 -2.37
N LEU A 92 -2.08 18.69 -2.99
CA LEU A 92 -0.69 18.29 -3.12
C LEU A 92 -0.02 19.43 -3.91
N GLU A 93 0.40 20.47 -3.20
CA GLU A 93 0.86 21.76 -3.71
C GLU A 93 2.28 21.55 -4.21
N GLY A 94 2.39 20.73 -5.26
CA GLY A 94 3.63 20.35 -5.90
C GLY A 94 4.16 18.97 -5.51
N GLU A 95 5.19 18.56 -6.26
CA GLU A 95 5.87 17.27 -6.15
C GLU A 95 6.46 17.04 -4.75
N HIS A 96 6.86 18.09 -4.04
CA HIS A 96 7.42 17.99 -2.68
C HIS A 96 6.43 17.43 -1.66
N SER A 97 5.15 17.77 -1.77
CA SER A 97 4.09 17.25 -0.88
C SER A 97 3.84 15.75 -1.15
N LEU A 98 3.90 15.35 -2.43
CA LEU A 98 3.72 13.95 -2.83
C LEU A 98 4.88 13.07 -2.36
N VAL A 99 6.11 13.54 -2.54
CA VAL A 99 7.31 12.83 -2.10
C VAL A 99 7.29 12.63 -0.58
N ALA A 100 6.91 13.65 0.20
CA ALA A 100 6.81 13.51 1.65
C ALA A 100 5.76 12.47 2.07
N LEU A 101 4.61 12.46 1.40
CA LEU A 101 3.56 11.48 1.62
C LEU A 101 4.03 10.04 1.28
N LEU A 102 4.66 9.85 0.13
CA LEU A 102 5.18 8.55 -0.29
C LEU A 102 6.30 8.05 0.64
N ASN A 103 7.10 8.95 1.22
CA ASN A 103 8.07 8.60 2.25
C ASN A 103 7.40 8.06 3.52
N ASP A 104 6.33 8.70 3.99
CA ASP A 104 5.57 8.22 5.17
C ASP A 104 4.94 6.85 4.91
N ILE A 105 4.30 6.69 3.74
CA ILE A 105 3.69 5.41 3.36
C ILE A 105 4.78 4.33 3.21
N TRP A 106 5.93 4.65 2.61
CA TRP A 106 7.07 3.74 2.53
C TRP A 106 7.52 3.29 3.92
N ALA A 107 7.67 4.21 4.88
CA ALA A 107 8.05 3.86 6.25
C ALA A 107 7.02 2.95 6.94
N LYS A 108 5.72 3.22 6.75
CA LYS A 108 4.62 2.38 7.25
C LYS A 108 4.63 0.99 6.61
N PHE A 109 4.81 0.92 5.29
CA PHE A 109 4.95 -0.34 4.55
C PHE A 109 6.11 -1.16 5.08
N ASN A 110 7.28 -0.54 5.30
CA ASN A 110 8.45 -1.24 5.82
C ASN A 110 8.20 -1.88 7.20
N ARG A 111 7.55 -1.13 8.10
CA ARG A 111 7.20 -1.66 9.44
C ARG A 111 6.19 -2.79 9.35
N HIS A 112 5.21 -2.66 8.45
CA HIS A 112 4.16 -3.67 8.26
C HIS A 112 4.72 -5.00 7.72
N THR A 113 5.67 -4.92 6.80
CA THR A 113 6.30 -6.10 6.19
C THR A 113 7.39 -6.73 7.05
N ALA A 114 7.97 -5.98 7.99
CA ALA A 114 8.99 -6.48 8.91
C ALA A 114 8.53 -7.67 9.75
N LEU A 115 7.21 -7.86 9.92
CA LEU A 115 6.61 -9.03 10.58
C LEU A 115 6.98 -10.37 9.92
N PHE A 116 7.16 -10.37 8.59
CA PHE A 116 7.51 -11.57 7.82
C PHE A 116 8.92 -11.50 7.21
N HIS A 117 9.46 -10.29 7.09
CA HIS A 117 10.79 -10.03 6.52
C HIS A 117 11.54 -9.03 7.42
N PRO A 118 12.17 -9.47 8.53
CA PRO A 118 12.87 -8.57 9.45
C PRO A 118 14.23 -8.05 8.92
N LEU A 119 14.68 -8.54 7.76
CA LEU A 119 15.84 -8.05 7.02
C LEU A 119 15.43 -6.93 6.04
N PRO A 120 16.37 -6.14 5.45
CA PRO A 120 16.01 -5.06 4.53
C PRO A 120 15.08 -5.56 3.42
N LEU A 121 13.98 -4.85 3.18
CA LEU A 121 12.98 -5.22 2.16
C LEU A 121 13.53 -5.28 0.75
N LEU A 122 14.70 -4.67 0.53
CA LEU A 122 15.44 -4.78 -0.71
C LEU A 122 16.31 -6.03 -0.62
N ALA A 123 16.10 -6.97 -1.54
CA ALA A 123 16.87 -8.21 -1.61
C ALA A 123 18.39 -7.94 -1.58
N VAL A 124 19.16 -8.80 -0.91
CA VAL A 124 20.61 -8.86 -1.08
C VAL A 124 20.89 -9.93 -2.15
N ASP A 125 21.19 -9.53 -3.38
CA ASP A 125 21.93 -10.41 -4.31
C ASP A 125 23.25 -10.85 -3.66
#